data_AF-A0A1Q6PY70-F1
#
_entry.id   AF-A0A1Q6PY70-F1
#
_cell.length_a   1.000
_cell.length_b   1.000
_cell.length_c   1.000
_cell.angle_alpha   90.00
_cell.angle_beta   90.00
_cell.angle_gamma   90.00
#
_symmetry.space_group_name_H-M   'P 1'
#
loop_
_entity.id
_entity.type
_entity.pdbx_description
1 polymer ?
#
loop_
_entity_poly.entity_id
_entity_poly.type
_entity_poly.pdbx_seq_one_letter_code
_entity_poly.pdbx_strand_id
1 'polypeptide(L)'
;MAEKNNRRNKTTDALFDAILSLETREECYNFFEDLCTVKEISDMAQRLEAAKLLLGGSTYDQIVKAVEISTATISRINRCIQYGSGGYRDTIEKVEARAAGENPQ
;
A
#
# COMPACT_ATOMS: atom_id res chain seq x y z
N MET A 1 -0.62 6.49 -26.55
CA MET A 1 -0.87 5.04 -26.64
C MET A 1 -0.68 4.46 -25.25
N ALA A 2 -1.76 4.15 -24.54
CA ALA A 2 -1.67 3.52 -23.23
C ALA A 2 -1.73 2.01 -23.43
N GLU A 3 -0.60 1.32 -23.25
CA GLU A 3 -0.58 -0.14 -23.20
C GLU A 3 -1.55 -0.62 -22.12
N LYS A 4 -2.53 -1.39 -22.56
CA LYS A 4 -3.54 -2.05 -21.73
C LYS A 4 -2.83 -3.17 -20.96
N ASN A 5 -2.13 -2.80 -19.89
CA ASN A 5 -1.60 -3.75 -18.91
C ASN A 5 -2.80 -4.43 -18.26
N ASN A 6 -3.29 -5.53 -18.86
CA ASN A 6 -4.47 -6.22 -18.38
C ASN A 6 -4.11 -7.07 -17.16
N ARG A 7 -3.78 -6.39 -16.06
CA ARG A 7 -3.59 -6.98 -14.74
C ARG A 7 -4.89 -7.60 -14.21
N ARG A 8 -6.03 -7.34 -14.85
CA ARG A 8 -7.28 -8.03 -14.58
C ARG A 8 -7.34 -9.33 -15.39
N ASN A 9 -7.23 -10.44 -14.67
CA ASN A 9 -7.35 -11.78 -15.20
C ASN A 9 -7.73 -12.71 -14.05
N LYS A 10 -8.16 -13.94 -14.38
CA LYS A 10 -8.64 -14.92 -13.39
C LYS A 10 -7.62 -15.23 -12.28
N THR A 11 -6.33 -15.22 -12.59
CA THR A 11 -5.27 -15.50 -11.61
C THR A 11 -5.12 -14.34 -10.64
N THR A 12 -5.15 -13.10 -11.13
CA THR A 12 -5.09 -11.90 -10.27
C THR A 12 -6.38 -11.72 -9.47
N ASP A 13 -7.53 -12.06 -10.04
CA ASP A 13 -8.81 -12.05 -9.32
C ASP A 13 -8.78 -13.06 -8.16
N ALA A 14 -8.32 -14.29 -8.40
CA ALA A 14 -8.18 -15.30 -7.34
C ALA A 14 -7.22 -14.89 -6.21
N LEU A 15 -6.13 -14.18 -6.53
CA LEU A 15 -5.23 -13.60 -5.52
C LEU A 15 -5.96 -12.56 -4.66
N PHE A 16 -6.73 -11.66 -5.28
CA PHE A 16 -7.46 -10.64 -4.55
C PHE A 16 -8.63 -11.22 -3.76
N ASP A 17 -9.30 -12.26 -4.24
CA ASP A 17 -10.32 -13.00 -3.49
C ASP A 17 -9.72 -13.63 -2.22
N ALA A 18 -8.52 -14.22 -2.31
CA ALA A 18 -7.80 -14.76 -1.15
C ALA A 18 -7.37 -13.67 -0.16
N ILE A 19 -6.93 -12.50 -0.65
CA ILE A 19 -6.59 -11.35 0.23
C ILE A 19 -7.85 -10.81 0.91
N LEU A 20 -9.00 -10.77 0.22
CA LEU A 20 -10.27 -10.29 0.75
C LEU A 20 -10.90 -11.24 1.78
N SER A 21 -10.52 -12.52 1.79
CA SER A 21 -11.01 -13.48 2.80
C SER A 21 -10.28 -13.42 4.14
N LEU A 22 -9.20 -12.64 4.26
CA LEU A 22 -8.43 -12.49 5.50
C LEU A 22 -9.17 -11.55 6.47
N GLU A 23 -9.43 -12.01 7.69
CA GLU A 23 -10.20 -11.28 8.70
C GLU A 23 -9.31 -10.75 9.83
N THR A 24 -8.18 -11.41 10.09
CA THR A 24 -7.29 -11.06 11.20
C THR A 24 -5.87 -10.70 10.77
N ARG A 25 -5.16 -9.98 11.63
CA ARG A 25 -3.75 -9.64 11.38
C ARG A 25 -2.86 -10.89 11.36
N GLU A 26 -3.18 -11.90 12.17
CA GLU A 26 -2.43 -13.16 12.21
C GLU A 26 -2.59 -13.94 10.90
N GLU A 27 -3.80 -13.99 10.34
CA GLU A 27 -4.03 -14.56 9.00
C GLU A 27 -3.23 -13.83 7.93
N CYS A 28 -3.15 -12.49 7.99
CA CYS A 28 -2.28 -11.73 7.09
C CYS A 28 -0.81 -12.12 7.26
N TYR A 29 -0.28 -12.23 8.48
CA TYR A 29 1.11 -12.65 8.69
C TYR A 29 1.37 -14.04 8.09
N ASN A 30 0.54 -15.03 8.41
CA ASN A 30 0.68 -16.39 7.90
C ASN A 30 0.64 -16.44 6.36
N PHE A 31 -0.36 -15.79 5.75
CA PHE A 31 -0.52 -15.80 4.29
C PHE A 31 0.61 -15.09 3.56
N PHE A 32 1.01 -13.89 4.02
CA PHE A 32 2.07 -13.13 3.35
C PHE A 32 3.46 -13.71 3.59
N GLU A 33 3.71 -14.40 4.72
CA GLU A 33 4.97 -15.15 4.94
C GLU A 33 5.13 -16.33 3.98
N ASP A 34 4.03 -17.00 3.62
CA ASP A 34 4.05 -18.07 2.60
C ASP A 34 4.18 -17.50 1.17
N LEU A 35 3.49 -16.38 0.87
CA LEU A 35 3.41 -15.81 -0.48
C LEU A 35 4.63 -14.98 -0.87
N CYS A 36 5.27 -14.31 0.09
CA CYS A 36 6.29 -13.29 -0.15
C CYS A 36 7.56 -13.58 0.64
N THR A 37 8.68 -13.10 0.13
CA THR A 37 9.91 -13.02 0.90
C THR A 37 9.82 -11.93 1.96
N VAL A 38 10.63 -12.05 3.03
CA VAL A 38 10.76 -11.02 4.08
C VAL A 38 11.07 -9.64 3.48
N LYS A 39 11.90 -9.59 2.44
CA LYS A 39 12.25 -8.33 1.78
C LYS A 39 11.06 -7.72 1.05
N GLU A 40 10.23 -8.51 0.37
CA GLU A 40 9.05 -8.00 -0.34
C GLU A 40 8.01 -7.42 0.63
N ILE A 41 7.78 -8.08 1.77
CA ILE A 41 6.89 -7.56 2.83
C ILE A 41 7.45 -6.23 3.36
N SER A 42 8.75 -6.18 3.69
CA SER A 42 9.40 -4.96 4.18
C SER A 42 9.31 -3.81 3.16
N ASP A 43 9.62 -4.09 1.89
CA ASP A 43 9.53 -3.10 0.80
C ASP A 43 8.09 -2.58 0.64
N MET A 44 7.07 -3.43 0.78
CA MET A 44 5.66 -3.02 0.73
C MET A 44 5.26 -2.15 1.92
N ALA A 45 5.65 -2.54 3.13
CA ALA A 45 5.39 -1.80 4.36
C ALA A 45 6.03 -0.40 4.32
N GLN A 46 7.30 -0.32 3.91
CA GLN A 46 8.02 0.95 3.77
C GLN A 46 7.37 1.88 2.73
N ARG A 47 6.86 1.34 1.61
CA ARG A 47 6.12 2.12 0.61
C ARG A 47 4.81 2.68 1.18
N LEU A 48 4.09 1.88 1.96
CA LEU A 48 2.86 2.33 2.61
C LEU A 48 3.16 3.45 3.61
N GLU A 49 4.17 3.29 4.45
CA GLU A 49 4.56 4.31 5.43
C GLU A 49 4.98 5.62 4.77
N ALA A 50 5.82 5.55 3.73
CA ALA A 50 6.19 6.73 2.96
C ALA A 50 4.99 7.41 2.30
N ALA A 51 3.98 6.65 1.84
CA ALA A 51 2.75 7.22 1.30
C ALA A 51 1.94 7.96 2.38
N LYS A 52 1.85 7.42 3.60
CA LYS A 52 1.20 8.08 4.74
C LYS A 52 1.89 9.40 5.07
N LEU A 53 3.21 9.40 5.17
CA LEU A 53 4.01 10.60 5.44
C LEU A 53 3.85 11.67 4.35
N LEU A 54 3.85 11.27 3.07
CA LEU A 54 3.61 12.18 1.94
C LEU A 54 2.22 12.82 2.01
N LEU A 55 1.19 12.02 2.27
CA LEU A 55 -0.20 12.52 2.39
C LEU A 55 -0.36 13.43 3.62
N GLY A 56 0.38 13.17 4.69
CA GLY A 56 0.49 14.02 5.87
C GLY A 56 1.36 15.28 5.70
N GLY A 57 1.88 15.55 4.50
CA GLY A 57 2.66 16.77 4.20
C GLY A 57 4.14 16.73 4.56
N SER A 58 4.71 15.55 4.86
CA SER A 58 6.13 15.41 5.14
C SER A 58 7.00 15.68 3.90
N THR A 59 8.16 16.30 4.09
CA THR A 59 9.15 16.52 3.03
C THR A 59 9.93 15.24 2.73
N TYR A 60 10.59 15.20 1.57
CA TYR A 60 11.39 14.02 1.17
C TYR A 60 12.52 13.74 2.16
N ASP A 61 13.16 14.78 2.70
CA ASP A 61 14.23 14.64 3.69
C ASP A 61 13.74 14.05 5.02
N GLN A 62 12.51 14.40 5.43
CA GLN A 62 11.88 13.79 6.60
C GLN A 62 11.57 12.32 6.36
N ILE A 63 11.07 11.99 5.17
CA ILE A 63 10.71 10.61 4.81
C ILE A 63 11.95 9.71 4.73
N VAL A 64 13.04 10.16 4.12
CA VAL A 64 14.30 9.37 4.05
C VAL A 64 14.87 9.08 5.44
N LYS A 65 14.64 9.96 6.41
CA LYS A 65 15.07 9.74 7.81
C LYS A 65 14.15 8.79 8.56
N ALA A 66 12.87 8.74 8.22
CA ALA A 66 11.88 7.92 8.89
C ALA A 66 11.75 6.52 8.28
N VAL A 67 11.98 6.40 6.97
CA VAL A 67 11.75 5.20 6.17
C VAL A 67 12.99 4.91 5.35
N GLU A 68 13.49 3.68 5.42
CA GLU A 68 14.69 3.22 4.71
C GLU A 68 14.44 3.00 3.20
N ILE A 69 14.04 4.06 2.49
CA ILE A 69 13.83 4.04 1.04
C ILE A 69 14.54 5.19 0.34
N SER A 70 14.92 4.98 -0.91
CA SER A 70 15.57 6.00 -1.72
C SER A 70 14.62 7.11 -2.16
N THR A 71 15.16 8.30 -2.39
CA THR A 71 14.44 9.46 -2.97
C THR A 71 13.76 9.10 -4.29
N ALA A 72 14.38 8.24 -5.11
CA ALA A 72 13.79 7.74 -6.35
C ALA A 72 12.52 6.90 -6.09
N THR A 73 12.47 6.13 -5.00
CA THR A 73 11.27 5.40 -4.57
C THR A 73 10.20 6.34 -4.06
N ILE A 74 10.54 7.32 -3.24
CA ILE A 74 9.61 8.36 -2.76
C ILE A 74 8.97 9.09 -3.95
N SER A 75 9.77 9.47 -4.95
CA SER A 75 9.28 10.11 -6.18
C SER A 75 8.26 9.25 -6.95
N ARG A 76 8.50 7.93 -7.06
CA ARG A 76 7.54 6.99 -7.67
C ARG A 76 6.24 6.90 -6.88
N ILE A 77 6.31 6.85 -5.55
CA ILE A 77 5.13 6.82 -4.68
C ILE A 77 4.34 8.13 -4.83
N ASN A 78 5.00 9.28 -4.77
CA ASN A 78 4.36 10.57 -4.95
C ASN A 78 3.66 10.67 -6.31
N ARG A 79 4.29 10.16 -7.38
CA ARG A 79 3.65 10.09 -8.70
C ARG A 79 2.38 9.23 -8.68
N CYS A 80 2.38 8.10 -7.97
CA CYS A 80 1.17 7.27 -7.80
C CYS A 80 0.08 7.98 -6.97
N ILE A 81 0.44 8.80 -6.00
CA ILE A 81 -0.52 9.60 -5.21
C ILE A 81 -1.16 10.68 -6.10
N GLN A 82 -0.36 11.39 -6.90
CA GLN A 82 -0.85 12.50 -7.72
C GLN A 82 -1.62 12.05 -8.97
N TYR A 83 -1.21 10.94 -9.59
CA TYR A 83 -1.70 10.54 -10.92
C TYR A 83 -2.15 9.07 -11.01
N GLY A 84 -2.12 8.33 -9.90
CA GLY A 84 -2.54 6.93 -9.86
C GLY A 84 -4.05 6.77 -9.67
N SER A 85 -4.46 5.58 -9.25
CA SER A 85 -5.87 5.21 -9.07
C SER A 85 -6.51 5.69 -7.76
N GLY A 86 -5.80 6.48 -6.94
CA GLY A 86 -6.27 6.89 -5.61
C GLY A 86 -6.08 5.85 -4.50
N GLY A 87 -5.70 4.61 -4.83
CA GLY A 87 -5.71 3.48 -3.88
C GLY A 87 -4.91 3.67 -2.58
N TYR A 88 -3.82 4.45 -2.60
CA TYR A 88 -3.12 4.81 -1.36
C TYR A 88 -4.00 5.63 -0.42
N ARG A 89 -4.59 6.71 -0.94
CA ARG A 89 -5.43 7.63 -0.16
C ARG A 89 -6.63 6.88 0.40
N ASP A 90 -7.40 6.22 -0.45
CA ASP A 90 -8.62 5.51 -0.05
C ASP A 90 -8.36 4.45 1.03
N THR A 91 -7.26 3.70 0.91
CA THR A 91 -6.96 2.62 1.86
C THR A 91 -6.46 3.18 3.19
N ILE A 92 -5.62 4.21 3.16
CA ILE A 92 -5.12 4.87 4.37
C ILE A 92 -6.28 5.52 5.14
N GLU A 93 -7.13 6.29 4.45
CA GLU A 93 -8.30 6.94 5.06
C GLU A 93 -9.27 5.90 5.67
N LYS A 94 -9.55 4.79 4.98
CA LYS A 94 -10.39 3.71 5.52
C LYS A 94 -9.83 3.10 6.80
N VAL A 95 -8.51 2.91 6.88
CA VAL A 95 -7.85 2.36 8.08
C VAL A 95 -7.91 3.36 9.23
N GLU A 96 -7.70 4.64 8.95
CA GLU A 96 -7.76 5.72 9.95
C GLU A 96 -9.17 5.92 10.49
N ALA A 97 -10.19 5.92 9.62
CA ALA A 97 -11.60 6.00 10.03
C ALA A 97 -12.01 4.82 10.93
N ARG A 98 -11.60 3.60 10.56
CA ARG A 98 -11.83 2.40 11.40
C ARG A 98 -11.15 2.52 12.76
N ALA A 99 -9.95 3.10 12.84
CA ALA A 99 -9.25 3.32 14.09
C ALA A 99 -9.91 4.42 14.96
N ALA A 100 -10.52 5.41 14.33
CA ALA A 100 -11.24 6.50 15.01
C ALA A 100 -12.65 6.10 15.51
N GLY A 101 -13.13 4.89 15.18
CA GLY A 101 -14.49 4.46 15.51
C GLY A 101 -15.57 5.13 14.65
N GLU A 102 -15.18 5.84 13.59
CA GLU A 102 -16.08 6.42 12.62
C GLU A 102 -16.46 5.30 11.64
N ASN A 103 -17.66 4.74 11.81
CA ASN A 103 -18.18 3.72 10.93
C ASN A 103 -18.59 4.39 9.61
N PRO A 104 -17.90 4.17 8.48
CA PRO A 104 -18.34 4.74 7.20
C PRO A 104 -19.59 3.98 6.77
N GLN A 105 -20.73 4.68 6.71
CA GLN A 105 -21.98 4.17 6.14
C GLN A 105 -21.83 3.91 4.63
#